data_AF-A0A840S0S6-F1
#
_entry.id   AF-A0A840S0S6-F1
#
_cell.length_a   1.000
_cell.length_b   1.000
_cell.length_c   1.000
_cell.angle_alpha   90.00
_cell.angle_beta   90.00
_cell.angle_gamma   90.00
#
_symmetry.space_group_name_H-M   'P 1'
#
loop_
_entity.id
_entity.type
_entity.pdbx_description
1 polymer ?
#
loop_
_entity_poly.entity_id
_entity_poly.type
_entity_poly.pdbx_seq_one_letter_code
_entity_poly.pdbx_strand_id
1 'polypeptide(L)'
;MEDRDPAAEAGPVVPAEVAWLLPGALVGPAEVLPRVQAICAAYPELFQAMFVLLATHPSLPREILAAVTKQQRSDIDDLSREDVVGLYTAILNGGRQGFDAVLRARRKSERGKGGGFSWVKE
;
A
#
# COMPACT_ATOMS: atom_id res chain seq x y z
N MET A 1 -42.07 28.21 -19.14
CA MET A 1 -40.95 28.83 -18.38
C MET A 1 -40.73 27.86 -17.23
N GLU A 2 -40.02 26.76 -17.50
CA GLU A 2 -39.78 25.73 -16.49
C GLU A 2 -38.96 26.35 -15.36
N ASP A 3 -39.57 26.34 -14.18
CA ASP A 3 -38.96 26.62 -12.89
C ASP A 3 -37.94 25.50 -12.62
N ARG A 4 -36.71 25.69 -13.09
CA ARG A 4 -35.62 24.74 -12.90
C ARG A 4 -35.13 24.92 -11.46
N ASP A 5 -35.61 24.07 -10.57
CA ASP A 5 -35.22 24.03 -9.17
C ASP A 5 -33.68 23.95 -9.04
N PRO A 6 -33.01 24.99 -8.49
CA PRO A 6 -31.56 25.03 -8.39
C PRO A 6 -31.01 24.00 -7.39
N ALA A 7 -31.87 23.34 -6.60
CA ALA A 7 -31.47 22.30 -5.66
C ALA A 7 -31.18 20.94 -6.34
N ALA A 8 -31.57 20.75 -7.60
CA ALA A 8 -31.46 19.45 -8.29
C ALA A 8 -30.03 19.08 -8.75
N GLU A 9 -29.05 19.98 -8.62
CA GLU A 9 -27.64 19.77 -9.03
C GLU A 9 -26.66 19.68 -7.84
N ALA A 10 -27.15 19.62 -6.60
CA ALA A 10 -26.29 19.33 -5.46
C ALA A 10 -26.07 17.81 -5.37
N GLY A 11 -25.07 17.31 -6.11
CA GLY A 11 -24.55 15.95 -5.90
C GLY A 11 -24.23 15.69 -4.41
N PRO A 12 -24.14 14.42 -3.97
CA PRO A 12 -23.96 14.10 -2.56
C PRO A 12 -22.74 14.86 -1.99
N VAL A 13 -22.97 15.61 -0.90
CA VAL A 13 -21.90 16.30 -0.18
C VAL A 13 -21.05 15.25 0.52
N VAL A 14 -19.87 14.97 -0.04
CA VAL A 14 -18.90 14.05 0.55
C VAL A 14 -18.14 14.78 1.66
N PRO A 15 -18.08 14.24 2.89
CA PRO A 15 -17.33 14.87 3.97
C PRO A 15 -15.87 15.09 3.58
N ALA A 16 -15.29 16.23 3.95
CA ALA A 16 -13.92 16.60 3.59
C ALA A 16 -12.91 15.55 4.08
N GLU A 17 -13.20 14.90 5.21
CA GLU A 17 -12.33 13.85 5.77
C GLU A 17 -12.20 12.60 4.88
N VAL A 18 -13.18 12.35 4.00
CA VAL A 18 -13.22 11.17 3.09
C VAL A 18 -13.25 11.54 1.61
N ALA A 19 -13.30 12.84 1.28
CA ALA A 19 -13.31 13.33 -0.11
C ALA A 19 -12.11 12.84 -0.94
N TRP A 20 -10.99 12.52 -0.28
CA TRP A 20 -9.80 11.97 -0.90
C TRP A 20 -9.94 10.53 -1.40
N LEU A 21 -10.97 9.80 -0.98
CA LEU A 21 -11.30 8.46 -1.48
C LEU A 21 -12.00 8.50 -2.84
N LEU A 22 -12.39 9.69 -3.32
CA LEU A 22 -13.06 9.82 -4.60
C LEU A 22 -12.10 9.56 -5.77
N PRO A 23 -12.58 8.93 -6.86
CA PRO A 23 -11.80 8.79 -8.08
C PRO A 23 -11.30 10.17 -8.57
N GLY A 24 -9.99 10.26 -8.84
CA GLY A 24 -9.37 11.51 -9.34
C GLY A 24 -9.04 12.55 -8.27
N ALA A 25 -9.29 12.28 -6.98
CA ALA A 25 -8.84 13.15 -5.91
C ALA A 25 -7.30 13.23 -5.89
N LEU A 26 -6.77 14.45 -5.98
CA LEU A 26 -5.35 14.69 -5.85
C LEU A 26 -4.99 14.76 -4.37
N VAL A 27 -4.22 13.78 -3.90
CA VAL A 27 -3.69 13.77 -2.54
C VAL A 27 -2.45 14.65 -2.48
N GLY A 28 -2.52 15.73 -1.71
CA GLY A 28 -1.35 16.59 -1.47
C GLY A 28 -0.28 15.85 -0.65
N PRO A 29 1.03 16.12 -0.84
CA PRO A 29 2.11 15.44 -0.11
C PRO A 29 1.97 15.50 1.43
N ALA A 30 1.44 16.60 1.95
CA ALA A 30 1.22 16.80 3.39
C ALA A 30 0.14 15.87 3.98
N GLU A 31 -0.78 15.36 3.15
CA GLU A 31 -1.90 14.53 3.58
C GLU A 31 -1.60 13.02 3.51
N VAL A 32 -0.56 12.63 2.76
CA VAL A 32 -0.20 11.22 2.55
C VAL A 32 0.17 10.56 3.88
N LEU A 33 1.09 11.17 4.63
CA LEU A 33 1.65 10.52 5.82
C LEU A 33 0.62 10.30 6.94
N PRO A 34 -0.23 11.29 7.31
CA PRO A 34 -1.29 11.07 8.29
C PRO A 34 -2.30 9.99 7.87
N ARG A 35 -2.61 9.89 6.57
CA ARG A 35 -3.53 8.86 6.05
C ARG A 35 -2.91 7.47 6.11
N VAL A 36 -1.63 7.34 5.72
CA VAL A 36 -0.89 6.08 5.82
C VAL A 36 -0.82 5.63 7.28
N GLN A 37 -0.54 6.54 8.21
CA GLN A 37 -0.57 6.26 9.66
C GLN A 37 -1.92 5.72 10.11
N ALA A 38 -3.01 6.39 9.74
CA ALA A 38 -4.36 5.96 10.10
C ALA A 38 -4.69 4.57 9.53
N ILE A 39 -4.32 4.29 8.28
CA ILE A 39 -4.52 2.97 7.66
C ILE A 39 -3.69 1.90 8.37
N CYS A 40 -2.41 2.14 8.61
CA CYS A 40 -1.55 1.18 9.31
C CYS A 40 -2.03 0.88 10.73
N ALA A 41 -2.63 1.86 11.43
CA ALA A 41 -3.23 1.68 12.74
C ALA A 41 -4.58 0.93 12.69
N ALA A 42 -5.42 1.18 11.68
CA ALA A 42 -6.73 0.56 11.54
C ALA A 42 -6.65 -0.91 11.07
N TYR A 43 -5.63 -1.26 10.28
CA TYR A 43 -5.45 -2.59 9.70
C TYR A 43 -4.20 -3.27 10.30
N PRO A 44 -4.34 -4.03 11.40
CA PRO A 44 -3.20 -4.68 12.05
C PRO A 44 -2.55 -5.73 11.15
N GLU A 45 -3.33 -6.38 10.30
CA GLU A 45 -2.83 -7.37 9.34
C GLU A 45 -2.14 -6.69 8.15
N LEU A 46 -0.93 -7.15 7.82
CA LEU A 46 -0.05 -6.48 6.85
C LEU A 46 -0.63 -6.46 5.44
N PHE A 47 -1.16 -7.58 4.96
CA PHE A 47 -1.74 -7.62 3.63
C PHE A 47 -2.93 -6.66 3.51
N GLN A 48 -3.83 -6.63 4.50
CA GLN A 48 -4.96 -5.69 4.50
C GLN A 48 -4.50 -4.24 4.47
N ALA A 49 -3.53 -3.85 5.31
CA ALA A 49 -2.99 -2.50 5.30
C ALA A 49 -2.40 -2.11 3.94
N MET A 50 -1.56 -2.98 3.37
CA MET A 50 -0.93 -2.73 2.06
C MET A 50 -1.95 -2.72 0.91
N PHE A 51 -2.96 -3.59 0.96
CA PHE A 51 -4.05 -3.62 -0.02
C PHE A 51 -4.87 -2.33 0.01
N VAL A 52 -5.24 -1.86 1.20
CA VAL A 52 -5.97 -0.59 1.37
C VAL A 52 -5.13 0.59 0.92
N LEU A 53 -3.83 0.61 1.22
CA LEU A 53 -2.93 1.66 0.73
C LEU A 53 -2.90 1.73 -0.81
N LEU A 54 -2.83 0.58 -1.50
CA LEU A 54 -2.91 0.54 -2.97
C LEU A 54 -4.24 1.07 -3.49
N ALA A 55 -5.34 0.65 -2.88
CA ALA A 55 -6.68 1.02 -3.33
C ALA A 55 -6.98 2.51 -3.13
N THR A 56 -6.41 3.11 -2.08
CA THR A 56 -6.74 4.47 -1.64
C THR A 56 -5.70 5.51 -2.06
N HIS A 57 -4.52 5.08 -2.51
CA HIS A 57 -3.46 5.96 -3.03
C HIS A 57 -2.99 5.53 -4.44
N PRO A 58 -3.90 5.44 -5.43
CA PRO A 58 -3.59 4.90 -6.75
C PRO A 58 -2.60 5.77 -7.55
N SER A 59 -2.44 7.03 -7.19
CA SER A 59 -1.52 7.98 -7.83
C SER A 59 -0.11 7.97 -7.25
N LEU A 60 0.13 7.30 -6.12
CA LEU A 60 1.45 7.26 -5.50
C LEU A 60 2.34 6.17 -6.13
N PRO A 61 3.61 6.47 -6.42
CA PRO A 61 4.57 5.44 -6.80
C PRO A 61 4.72 4.38 -5.71
N ARG A 62 4.91 3.12 -6.11
CA ARG A 62 5.06 1.98 -5.19
C ARG A 62 6.28 2.13 -4.28
N GLU A 63 7.32 2.83 -4.74
CA GLU A 63 8.53 3.13 -4.00
C GLU A 63 8.26 4.09 -2.83
N ILE A 64 7.35 5.05 -3.04
CA ILE A 64 6.89 5.97 -1.99
C ILE A 64 6.03 5.19 -0.99
N LEU A 65 5.08 4.40 -1.47
CA LEU A 65 4.27 3.52 -0.62
C LEU A 65 5.14 2.58 0.23
N ALA A 66 6.16 1.98 -0.37
CA ALA A 66 7.11 1.12 0.36
C ALA A 66 7.90 1.88 1.43
N ALA A 67 8.35 3.10 1.12
CA ALA A 67 9.07 3.93 2.08
C ALA A 67 8.20 4.30 3.29
N VAL A 68 6.96 4.75 3.07
CA VAL A 68 6.05 5.14 4.16
C VAL A 68 5.55 3.94 4.95
N THR A 69 5.27 2.81 4.30
CA THR A 69 4.85 1.59 5.02
C THR A 69 5.94 1.09 5.93
N LYS A 70 7.21 1.07 5.48
CA LYS A 70 8.35 0.76 6.36
C LYS A 70 8.48 1.70 7.55
N GLN A 71 8.15 2.99 7.41
CA GLN A 71 8.20 3.92 8.54
C GLN A 71 7.12 3.65 9.58
N GLN A 72 6.00 3.01 9.20
CA GLN A 72 4.84 2.80 10.07
C GLN A 72 4.69 1.35 10.58
N ARG A 73 5.44 0.40 10.00
CA ARG A 73 5.23 -1.04 10.22
C ARG A 73 6.53 -1.72 10.64
N SER A 74 6.66 -2.01 11.93
CA SER A 74 7.82 -2.71 12.48
C SER A 74 7.85 -4.21 12.13
N ASP A 75 6.70 -4.79 11.77
CA ASP A 75 6.58 -6.20 11.38
C ASP A 75 7.22 -6.54 10.03
N ILE A 76 7.81 -5.55 9.35
CA ILE A 76 8.57 -5.68 8.09
C ILE A 76 9.95 -5.00 8.16
N ASP A 77 10.44 -4.68 9.36
CA ASP A 77 11.76 -4.05 9.52
C ASP A 77 12.89 -4.92 8.94
N ASP A 78 12.69 -6.24 8.93
CA ASP A 78 13.59 -7.24 8.34
C ASP A 78 13.67 -7.18 6.80
N LEU A 79 12.74 -6.51 6.14
CA LEU A 79 12.66 -6.46 4.67
C LEU A 79 13.31 -5.20 4.11
N SER A 80 13.99 -5.30 2.97
CA SER A 80 14.48 -4.09 2.27
C SER A 80 13.30 -3.30 1.66
N ARG A 81 13.54 -2.04 1.28
CA ARG A 81 12.51 -1.25 0.56
C ARG A 81 12.11 -1.93 -0.74
N GLU A 82 13.06 -2.53 -1.45
CA GLU A 82 12.82 -3.26 -2.70
C GLU A 82 11.93 -4.48 -2.47
N ASP A 83 12.13 -5.22 -1.38
CA ASP A 83 11.26 -6.34 -1.01
C ASP A 83 9.82 -5.88 -0.79
N VAL A 84 9.62 -4.73 -0.14
CA VAL A 84 8.29 -4.15 0.10
C VAL A 84 7.62 -3.67 -1.20
N VAL A 85 8.38 -3.11 -2.14
CA VAL A 85 7.88 -2.82 -3.51
C VAL A 85 7.44 -4.12 -4.21
N GLY A 86 8.22 -5.20 -4.02
CA GLY A 86 7.88 -6.54 -4.50
C GLY A 86 6.57 -7.06 -3.92
N LEU A 87 6.33 -6.84 -2.62
CA LEU A 87 5.06 -7.18 -1.97
C LEU A 87 3.86 -6.43 -2.56
N TYR A 88 3.98 -5.12 -2.78
CA TYR A 88 2.93 -4.34 -3.46
C TYR A 88 2.63 -4.86 -4.87
N THR A 89 3.67 -5.19 -5.61
CA THR A 89 3.52 -5.76 -6.96
C THR A 89 2.86 -7.14 -6.91
N ALA A 90 3.18 -7.95 -5.91
CA ALA A 90 2.58 -9.27 -5.70
C ALA A 90 1.08 -9.19 -5.37
N ILE A 91 0.66 -8.17 -4.60
CA ILE A 91 -0.75 -7.91 -4.30
C ILE A 91 -1.52 -7.62 -5.60
N LEU A 92 -0.99 -6.79 -6.50
CA LEU A 92 -1.66 -6.46 -7.76
C LEU A 92 -1.78 -7.67 -8.70
N ASN A 93 -0.76 -8.52 -8.75
CA ASN A 93 -0.70 -9.63 -9.71
C ASN A 93 -1.33 -10.93 -9.20
N GLY A 94 -1.39 -11.13 -7.88
CA GLY A 94 -1.80 -12.42 -7.29
C GLY A 94 -2.57 -12.28 -5.97
N GLY A 95 -3.00 -11.07 -5.61
CA GLY A 95 -3.74 -10.80 -4.39
C GLY A 95 -3.04 -11.35 -3.15
N ARG A 96 -3.82 -11.98 -2.27
CA ARG A 96 -3.32 -12.56 -1.01
C ARG A 96 -2.29 -13.67 -1.25
N GLN A 97 -2.56 -14.56 -2.19
CA GLN A 97 -1.67 -15.70 -2.45
C GLN A 97 -0.30 -15.27 -2.97
N GLY A 98 -0.28 -14.30 -3.90
CA GLY A 98 0.96 -13.71 -4.41
C GLY A 98 1.76 -13.02 -3.31
N PHE A 99 1.08 -12.23 -2.48
CA PHE A 99 1.68 -11.57 -1.33
C PHE A 99 2.34 -12.58 -0.36
N ASP A 100 1.60 -13.60 0.07
CA ASP A 100 2.09 -14.59 1.03
C ASP A 100 3.28 -15.39 0.46
N ALA A 101 3.26 -15.71 -0.84
CA ALA A 101 4.36 -16.38 -1.52
C ALA A 101 5.64 -15.54 -1.53
N VAL A 102 5.54 -14.26 -1.90
CA VAL A 102 6.70 -13.35 -1.93
C VAL A 102 7.22 -13.09 -0.52
N LEU A 103 6.35 -12.81 0.45
CA LEU A 103 6.76 -12.59 1.84
C LEU A 103 7.55 -13.78 2.40
N ARG A 104 7.06 -15.00 2.15
CA ARG A 104 7.76 -16.22 2.55
C ARG A 104 9.10 -16.38 1.85
N ALA A 105 9.17 -16.11 0.55
CA ALA A 105 10.39 -16.21 -0.23
C ALA A 105 11.48 -15.23 0.25
N ARG A 106 11.10 -13.97 0.51
CA ARG A 106 12.04 -12.94 1.02
C ARG A 106 12.59 -13.30 2.39
N ARG A 107 11.73 -13.70 3.33
CA ARG A 107 12.16 -14.13 4.67
C ARG A 107 12.99 -15.41 4.66
N LYS A 108 12.75 -16.32 3.72
CA LYS A 108 13.60 -17.50 3.52
C LYS A 108 14.97 -17.13 2.95
N SER A 109 15.02 -16.17 2.01
CA SER A 109 16.26 -15.69 1.41
C SER A 109 17.16 -14.95 2.39
N GLU A 110 16.59 -14.15 3.31
CA GLU A 110 17.38 -13.47 4.35
C GLU A 110 18.03 -14.47 5.31
N ARG A 111 17.35 -15.57 5.64
CA ARG A 111 17.94 -16.69 6.40
C ARG A 111 19.01 -17.47 5.62
N GLY A 112 18.96 -17.44 4.29
CA GLY A 112 19.90 -18.14 3.40
C GLY A 112 21.19 -17.37 3.07
N LYS A 113 21.23 -16.05 3.28
CA LYS A 113 22.44 -15.23 3.05
C LYS A 113 23.60 -15.52 4.01
N GLY A 114 23.39 -16.36 5.03
CA GLY A 114 24.42 -16.82 5.96
C GLY A 114 25.04 -18.19 5.64
N GLY A 115 24.67 -18.87 4.54
CA GLY A 115 25.17 -20.23 4.30
C GLY A 115 25.09 -20.70 2.86
N GLY A 116 26.27 -20.80 2.22
CA GLY A 116 26.52 -21.81 1.20
C GLY A 116 26.30 -21.42 -0.26
N PHE A 117 27.24 -20.68 -0.85
CA PHE A 117 27.62 -20.93 -2.24
C PHE A 117 28.83 -21.87 -2.26
N SER A 118 28.58 -23.17 -2.23
CA SER A 118 29.57 -24.19 -2.60
C SER A 118 29.05 -24.94 -3.82
N TRP A 119 29.15 -24.30 -4.98
CA TRP A 119 29.20 -24.99 -6.26
C TRP A 119 30.62 -24.83 -6.82
N VAL A 120 31.59 -25.44 -6.14
CA VAL A 120 32.82 -25.90 -6.81
C VAL A 120 32.52 -27.33 -7.24
N LYS A 121 32.56 -27.55 -8.55
CA LYS A 121 32.46 -28.86 -9.17
C LYS A 121 33.88 -29.27 -9.52
N GLU A 122 34.40 -30.28 -8.83
CA GLU A 122 35.51 -31.10 -9.36
C GLU A 122 35.00 -31.99 -10.51
#